data_AF-A0A653A4Z2-F1
#
_entry.id   AF-A0A653A4Z2-F1
#
_cell.length_a   1.000
_cell.length_b   1.000
_cell.length_c   1.000
_cell.angle_alpha   90.00
_cell.angle_beta   90.00
_cell.angle_gamma   90.00
#
_symmetry.space_group_name_H-M   'P 1'
#
loop_
_entity.id
_entity.type
_entity.pdbx_description
1 polymer ?
#
loop_
_entity_poly.entity_id
_entity_poly.type
_entity_poly.pdbx_seq_one_letter_code
_entity_poly.pdbx_strand_id
1 'polypeptide(L)'
;MSGGWKIVKTMGTRITKVTPFEGVVAETAGALTLYLTEYLHIPVSTTHTITGAIIGVGSVKRLSAVRWGVTRKLLVAWLLTIPVSALIAAIIYFALGQFII
;
A
#
# COMPACT_ATOMS: atom_id res chain seq x y z
N MET A 1 17.03 -10.30 8.67
CA MET A 1 15.73 -10.05 8.00
C MET A 1 15.26 -8.66 8.39
N SER A 2 15.47 -7.66 7.55
CA SER A 2 14.94 -6.31 7.76
C SER A 2 13.42 -6.29 7.62
N GLY A 3 12.74 -5.29 8.21
CA GLY A 3 11.27 -5.16 8.16
C GLY A 3 10.71 -5.17 6.73
N GLY A 4 11.46 -4.61 5.77
CA GLY A 4 11.06 -4.53 4.36
C GLY A 4 10.85 -5.89 3.69
N TRP A 5 11.62 -6.92 4.05
CA TRP A 5 11.47 -8.25 3.45
C TRP A 5 10.09 -8.87 3.71
N LYS A 6 9.48 -8.59 4.89
CA LYS A 6 8.12 -9.04 5.20
C LYS A 6 7.09 -8.38 4.29
N ILE A 7 7.29 -7.13 3.92
CA ILE A 7 6.40 -6.40 3.00
C ILE A 7 6.55 -6.95 1.58
N VAL A 8 7.78 -7.06 1.07
CA VAL A 8 8.06 -7.63 -0.26
C VAL A 8 7.45 -9.03 -0.39
N LYS A 9 7.64 -9.89 0.63
CA LYS A 9 7.03 -11.23 0.65
C LYS A 9 5.50 -11.18 0.62
N THR A 10 4.90 -10.23 1.33
CA THR A 10 3.45 -10.06 1.33
C THR A 10 2.93 -9.66 -0.05
N MET A 11 3.57 -8.67 -0.67
CA MET A 11 3.19 -8.18 -2.00
C MET A 11 3.36 -9.26 -3.08
N GLY A 12 4.49 -9.98 -3.10
CA GLY A 12 4.78 -10.95 -4.16
C GLY A 12 4.08 -12.31 -4.03
N THR A 13 3.63 -12.70 -2.83
CA THR A 13 3.12 -14.08 -2.61
C THR A 13 1.81 -14.18 -1.83
N ARG A 14 1.45 -13.18 -1.02
CA ARG A 14 0.28 -13.26 -0.10
C ARG A 14 -0.97 -12.61 -0.67
N ILE A 15 -0.84 -11.73 -1.66
CA ILE A 15 -1.98 -11.09 -2.35
C ILE A 15 -2.37 -11.92 -3.57
N THR A 16 -1.42 -12.15 -4.46
CA THR A 16 -1.52 -13.09 -5.58
C THR A 16 -0.15 -13.74 -5.78
N LYS A 17 -0.09 -14.88 -6.47
CA LYS A 17 1.19 -15.51 -6.83
C LYS A 17 1.70 -14.85 -8.12
N VAL A 18 2.58 -13.88 -7.95
CA VAL A 18 3.16 -13.10 -9.05
C VAL A 18 4.30 -13.89 -9.70
N THR A 19 4.24 -14.06 -11.02
CA THR A 19 5.38 -14.54 -11.84
C THR A 19 6.32 -13.39 -12.20
N PRO A 20 7.57 -13.63 -12.64
CA PRO A 20 8.49 -12.55 -13.00
C PRO A 20 7.93 -11.58 -14.05
N PHE A 21 7.26 -12.09 -15.08
CA PHE A 21 6.65 -11.25 -16.12
C PHE A 21 5.52 -10.38 -15.57
N GLU A 22 4.69 -10.94 -14.70
CA GLU A 22 3.63 -10.20 -14.01
C GLU A 22 4.17 -9.14 -13.06
N GLY A 23 5.33 -9.40 -12.45
CA GLY A 23 6.07 -8.42 -11.67
C GLY A 23 6.46 -7.21 -12.52
N VAL A 24 7.07 -7.45 -13.69
CA VAL A 24 7.43 -6.37 -14.63
C VAL A 24 6.20 -5.57 -15.06
N VAL A 25 5.09 -6.24 -15.39
CA VAL A 25 3.83 -5.57 -15.75
C VAL A 25 3.29 -4.73 -14.60
N ALA A 26 3.26 -5.26 -13.38
CA ALA A 26 2.78 -4.54 -12.20
C ALA A 26 3.67 -3.33 -11.86
N GLU A 27 4.99 -3.47 -11.93
CA GLU A 27 5.95 -2.38 -11.72
C GLU A 27 5.81 -1.31 -12.81
N THR A 28 5.63 -1.70 -14.08
CA THR A 28 5.45 -0.76 -15.19
C THR A 28 4.15 0.03 -15.02
N ALA A 29 3.05 -0.65 -14.70
CA ALA A 29 1.77 0.01 -14.45
C ALA A 29 1.85 0.94 -13.22
N GLY A 30 2.53 0.49 -12.17
CA GLY A 30 2.77 1.29 -10.97
C GLY A 30 3.61 2.54 -11.26
N ALA A 31 4.72 2.38 -11.96
CA ALA A 31 5.60 3.47 -12.36
C ALA A 31 4.87 4.48 -13.26
N LEU A 32 4.14 4.00 -14.28
CA LEU A 32 3.37 4.88 -15.16
C LEU A 32 2.31 5.67 -14.39
N THR A 33 1.61 5.03 -13.45
CA THR A 33 0.64 5.71 -12.58
C THR A 33 1.32 6.78 -11.74
N LEU A 34 2.46 6.47 -11.11
CA LEU A 34 3.21 7.42 -10.28
C LEU A 34 3.75 8.59 -11.09
N TYR A 35 4.29 8.34 -12.29
CA TYR A 35 4.76 9.40 -13.19
C TYR A 35 3.62 10.32 -13.62
N LEU A 36 2.45 9.76 -13.94
CA LEU A 36 1.28 10.55 -14.29
C LEU A 36 0.81 11.41 -13.12
N THR A 37 0.74 10.85 -11.91
CA THR A 37 0.31 11.60 -10.73
C THR A 37 1.33 12.68 -10.33
N GLU A 38 2.62 12.39 -10.50
CA GLU A 38 3.70 13.36 -10.27
C GLU A 38 3.59 14.52 -11.25
N TYR A 39 3.38 14.25 -12.54
CA TYR A 39 3.17 15.28 -13.55
C TYR A 39 1.97 16.19 -13.24
N LEU A 40 0.92 15.61 -12.65
CA LEU A 40 -0.27 16.32 -12.19
C LEU A 40 -0.11 16.99 -10.81
N HIS A 41 1.04 16.84 -10.16
CA HIS A 41 1.34 17.33 -8.81
C HIS A 41 0.35 16.83 -7.73
N ILE A 42 -0.16 15.60 -7.90
CA ILE A 42 -1.09 14.97 -6.95
C ILE A 42 -0.29 14.03 -6.03
N PRO A 43 -0.25 14.30 -4.71
CA PRO A 43 0.44 13.41 -3.78
C PRO A 43 -0.33 12.09 -3.66
N VAL A 44 0.31 10.99 -4.04
CA VAL A 44 -0.26 9.64 -3.97
C VAL A 44 0.63 8.69 -3.22
N SER A 45 0.03 7.63 -2.68
CA SER A 45 0.75 6.59 -1.95
C SER A 45 1.30 5.52 -2.89
N THR A 46 2.62 5.43 -2.98
CA THR A 46 3.31 4.39 -3.77
C THR A 46 2.94 2.97 -3.36
N THR A 47 2.65 2.75 -2.07
CA THR A 47 2.20 1.45 -1.56
C THR A 47 0.82 1.06 -2.11
N HIS A 48 -0.12 2.00 -2.17
CA HIS A 48 -1.44 1.76 -2.76
C HIS A 48 -1.30 1.48 -4.26
N THR A 49 -0.48 2.25 -4.95
CA THR A 49 -0.26 2.12 -6.40
C THR A 49 0.28 0.75 -6.77
N ILE A 50 1.38 0.28 -6.16
CA ILE A 50 1.96 -1.03 -6.50
C ILE A 50 1.06 -2.19 -6.05
N THR A 51 0.43 -2.07 -4.88
CA THR A 51 -0.50 -3.10 -4.38
C THR A 51 -1.70 -3.24 -5.31
N GLY A 52 -2.26 -2.12 -5.79
CA GLY A 52 -3.34 -2.08 -6.76
C GLY A 52 -2.94 -2.70 -8.09
N ALA A 53 -1.75 -2.38 -8.60
CA ALA A 53 -1.21 -2.99 -9.82
C ALA A 53 -1.07 -4.52 -9.70
N ILE A 54 -0.55 -5.01 -8.57
CA ILE A 54 -0.43 -6.45 -8.28
C ILE A 54 -1.80 -7.13 -8.22
N ILE A 55 -2.79 -6.50 -7.57
CA ILE A 55 -4.18 -7.00 -7.54
C ILE A 55 -4.75 -7.02 -8.96
N GLY A 56 -4.50 -5.99 -9.77
CA GLY A 56 -4.93 -5.87 -11.16
C GLY A 56 -4.40 -7.03 -12.02
N VAL A 57 -3.10 -7.27 -11.99
CA VAL A 57 -2.48 -8.39 -12.73
C VAL A 57 -3.04 -9.75 -12.29
N GLY A 58 -3.22 -9.95 -10.98
CA GLY A 58 -3.88 -11.16 -10.46
C GLY A 58 -5.33 -11.31 -10.95
N SER A 59 -6.07 -10.21 -11.06
CA SER A 59 -7.47 -10.19 -11.46
C SER A 59 -7.66 -10.53 -12.94
N VAL A 60 -6.71 -10.14 -13.81
CA VAL A 60 -6.72 -10.48 -15.25
C VAL A 60 -6.67 -11.99 -15.49
N LYS A 61 -5.92 -12.74 -14.66
CA LYS A 61 -5.94 -14.21 -14.72
C LYS A 61 -7.30 -14.78 -14.34
N ARG A 62 -7.80 -14.38 -13.17
CA ARG A 62 -9.15 -14.65 -12.64
C ARG A 62 -9.30 -13.95 -11.28
N LEU A 63 -10.52 -13.52 -10.95
CA LEU A 63 -10.80 -12.88 -9.66
C LEU A 63 -10.46 -13.78 -8.45
N SER A 64 -10.58 -15.10 -8.58
CA SER A 64 -10.25 -16.04 -7.49
C SER A 64 -8.74 -16.25 -7.28
N ALA A 65 -7.88 -15.76 -8.18
CA ALA A 65 -6.43 -15.81 -7.98
C ALA A 65 -5.96 -14.79 -6.94
N VAL A 66 -6.75 -13.73 -6.72
CA VAL A 66 -6.52 -12.74 -5.67
C VAL A 66 -7.03 -13.26 -4.34
N ARG A 67 -6.18 -13.21 -3.31
CA ARG A 67 -6.52 -13.58 -1.94
C ARG A 67 -7.25 -12.43 -1.25
N TRP A 68 -8.54 -12.26 -1.55
CA TRP A 68 -9.37 -11.16 -1.05
C TRP A 68 -9.39 -10.99 0.47
N GLY A 69 -9.25 -12.07 1.24
CA GLY A 69 -9.11 -11.99 2.70
C GLY A 69 -7.86 -11.22 3.15
N VAL A 70 -6.76 -11.28 2.39
CA VAL A 70 -5.54 -10.50 2.64
C VAL A 70 -5.73 -9.07 2.14
N THR A 71 -6.26 -8.90 0.93
CA THR A 71 -6.55 -7.58 0.35
C THR A 71 -7.46 -6.74 1.23
N ARG A 72 -8.54 -7.32 1.78
CA ARG A 72 -9.44 -6.63 2.70
C ARG A 72 -8.73 -6.19 3.98
N LYS A 73 -7.85 -7.02 4.54
CA LYS A 73 -7.05 -6.64 5.72
C LYS A 73 -6.13 -5.46 5.43
N LEU A 74 -5.53 -5.41 4.24
CA LEU A 74 -4.73 -4.26 3.80
C LEU A 74 -5.57 -2.98 3.69
N LEU A 75 -6.73 -3.06 3.02
CA LEU A 75 -7.63 -1.92 2.87
C LEU A 75 -8.10 -1.37 4.23
N VAL A 76 -8.48 -2.27 5.15
CA VAL A 76 -8.86 -1.88 6.51
C VAL A 76 -7.69 -1.26 7.26
N ALA A 77 -6.48 -1.82 7.13
CA ALA A 77 -5.29 -1.24 7.76
C ALA A 77 -5.00 0.18 7.23
N TRP A 78 -5.08 0.40 5.92
CA TRP A 78 -4.89 1.73 5.33
C TRP A 78 -5.89 2.76 5.88
N LEU A 79 -7.17 2.39 5.97
CA LEU A 79 -8.18 3.26 6.56
C LEU A 79 -7.93 3.51 8.05
N LEU A 80 -7.54 2.48 8.81
CA LEU A 80 -7.29 2.58 10.25
C LEU A 80 -6.06 3.44 10.59
N THR A 81 -5.05 3.46 9.72
CA THR A 81 -3.83 4.24 9.99
C THR A 81 -4.08 5.74 10.10
N ILE A 82 -5.08 6.28 9.40
CA ILE A 82 -5.42 7.72 9.44
C ILE A 82 -5.91 8.14 10.83
N PRO A 83 -7.02 7.59 11.40
CA PRO A 83 -7.52 8.00 12.70
C PRO A 83 -6.55 7.66 13.83
N VAL A 84 -5.82 6.54 13.74
CA VAL A 84 -4.83 6.16 14.76
C VAL A 84 -3.68 7.16 14.78
N SER A 85 -3.15 7.55 13.62
CA SER A 85 -2.06 8.54 13.55
C SER A 85 -2.54 9.91 14.01
N ALA A 86 -3.75 10.32 13.64
CA ALA A 86 -4.35 11.58 14.09
C ALA A 86 -4.53 11.61 15.61
N LEU A 87 -5.02 10.52 16.21
CA LEU A 87 -5.21 10.40 17.66
C LEU A 87 -3.86 10.46 18.40
N ILE A 88 -2.87 9.72 17.93
CA ILE A 88 -1.52 9.73 18.53
C ILE A 88 -0.91 11.14 18.44
N ALA A 89 -1.00 11.79 17.27
CA ALA A 89 -0.52 13.15 17.09
C ALA A 89 -1.21 14.14 18.05
N ALA A 90 -2.52 14.04 18.21
CA ALA A 90 -3.27 14.88 19.15
C ALA A 90 -2.83 14.66 20.60
N ILE A 91 -2.69 13.40 21.05
CA ILE A 91 -2.25 13.07 22.40
C ILE A 91 -0.86 13.66 22.68
N ILE A 92 0.08 13.48 21.74
CA ILE A 92 1.45 14.01 21.88
C ILE A 92 1.43 15.54 21.92
N TYR A 93 0.66 16.18 21.04
CA TYR A 93 0.54 17.63 20.98
C TYR A 93 0.02 18.20 22.31
N PHE A 94 -1.06 17.63 22.86
CA PHE A 94 -1.60 18.09 24.14
C PHE A 94 -0.65 17.81 25.30
N ALA A 95 0.00 16.64 25.33
CA ALA A 95 0.95 16.30 26.38
C ALA A 95 2.15 17.25 26.40
N LEU A 96 2.74 17.58 25.24
CA LEU A 96 3.87 18.51 25.15
C LEU A 96 3.45 19.97 25.31
N GLY A 97 2.25 20.34 24.86
CA GLY A 97 1.71 21.68 25.04
C GLY A 97 1.60 22.11 26.50
N GLN A 98 1.42 21.17 27.44
CA GLN A 98 1.44 21.45 28.88
C GLN A 98 2.84 21.78 29.45
N PHE A 99 3.91 21.49 28.71
CA PHE A 99 5.29 21.76 29.15
C PHE A 99 5.93 22.96 28.45
N ILE A 100 5.34 23.42 27.33
CA ILE A 100 5.89 24.49 26.49
C ILE A 100 5.17 25.84 26.74
N ILE A 101 4.03 25.82 27.43
CA ILE A 101 3.30 26.99 27.96
C ILE A 101 3.51 27.02 29.48
#